data_AF-C6H1B9-F1
#
_entry.id   AF-C6H1B9-F1
#
_cell.length_a   1.000
_cell.length_b   1.000
_cell.length_c   1.000
_cell.angle_alpha   90.00
_cell.angle_beta   90.00
_cell.angle_gamma   90.00
#
_symmetry.space_group_name_H-M   'P 1'
#
loop_
_entity.id
_entity.type
_entity.pdbx_description
1 polymer ?
#
loop_
_entity_poly.entity_id
_entity_poly.type
_entity_poly.pdbx_seq_one_letter_code
_entity_poly.pdbx_strand_id
1 'polypeptide(L)'
;DILINNAGIAGENEPELLVDVNLKALVVASYKIIDRIGKQNGGKGGVIVNMASIAGIASGISPVYCATKHGVVGFTRTLQLSYGVTGVRVLAICPSFTNTPIIKMGVVNDLEYLKQEGIDTVPADV
;
A
#
# COMPACT_ATOMS: atom_id res chain seq x y z
N ASP A 1 17.37 3.48 -11.70
CA ASP A 1 16.35 3.48 -12.77
C ASP A 1 14.94 3.25 -12.24
N ILE A 2 14.71 2.21 -11.45
CA ILE A 2 13.38 1.88 -10.91
C ILE A 2 13.46 1.59 -9.41
N LEU A 3 12.54 2.15 -8.61
CA LEU A 3 12.23 1.73 -7.25
C LEU A 3 10.92 0.94 -7.25
N ILE A 4 10.90 -0.20 -6.55
CA ILE A 4 9.67 -0.97 -6.32
C ILE A 4 9.42 -1.03 -4.81
N ASN A 5 8.44 -0.27 -4.33
CA ASN A 5 7.99 -0.31 -2.95
C ASN A 5 7.03 -1.49 -2.77
N ASN A 6 7.59 -2.67 -2.51
CA ASN A 6 6.86 -3.93 -2.40
C ASN A 6 6.57 -4.39 -0.96
N ALA A 7 7.25 -3.84 0.05
CA ALA A 7 7.06 -4.26 1.44
C ALA A 7 5.58 -4.12 1.84
N GLY A 8 5.05 -5.16 2.49
CA GLY A 8 3.66 -5.19 2.93
C GLY A 8 3.35 -6.38 3.82
N ILE A 9 2.46 -6.16 4.79
CA ILE A 9 1.91 -7.15 5.71
C ILE A 9 0.37 -7.05 5.73
N ALA A 10 -0.29 -8.07 6.25
CA ALA A 10 -1.73 -8.14 6.46
C ALA A 10 -2.03 -8.77 7.83
N GLY A 11 -3.26 -8.61 8.31
CA GLY A 11 -3.69 -9.01 9.65
C GLY A 11 -3.98 -7.79 10.52
N GLU A 12 -5.20 -7.68 11.02
CA GLU A 12 -5.66 -6.51 11.80
C GLU A 12 -5.17 -6.49 13.27
N ASN A 13 -4.37 -7.47 13.69
CA ASN A 13 -3.91 -7.64 15.07
C ASN A 13 -2.82 -6.61 15.51
N GLU A 14 -2.10 -6.00 14.57
CA GLU A 14 -1.04 -5.01 14.85
C GLU A 14 -1.22 -3.75 13.98
N PRO A 15 -2.22 -2.90 14.27
CA PRO A 15 -2.62 -1.80 13.38
C PRO A 15 -1.52 -0.76 13.16
N GLU A 16 -0.73 -0.44 14.19
CA GLU A 16 0.41 0.48 14.06
C GLU A 16 1.48 -0.06 13.11
N LEU A 17 1.81 -1.35 13.22
CA LEU A 17 2.79 -2.00 12.34
C LEU A 17 2.28 -2.04 10.89
N LEU A 18 0.98 -2.29 10.69
CA LEU A 18 0.36 -2.24 9.36
C LEU A 18 0.54 -0.85 8.72
N VAL A 19 0.23 0.22 9.44
CA VAL A 19 0.41 1.59 8.94
C VAL A 19 1.88 1.88 8.65
N ASP A 20 2.77 1.46 9.54
CA ASP A 20 4.20 1.70 9.43
C ASP A 20 4.82 1.00 8.21
N VAL A 21 4.49 -0.26 7.99
CA VAL A 21 5.04 -1.07 6.89
C VAL A 21 4.34 -0.74 5.58
N ASN A 22 3.00 -0.74 5.55
CA ASN A 22 2.25 -0.67 4.29
C ASN A 22 2.20 0.75 3.72
N LEU A 23 2.29 1.78 4.56
CA LEU A 23 2.14 3.17 4.15
C LEU A 23 3.37 4.02 4.46
N LYS A 24 3.77 4.14 5.74
CA LYS A 24 4.84 5.06 6.14
C LYS A 24 6.16 4.75 5.45
N ALA A 25 6.58 3.48 5.46
CA ALA A 25 7.84 3.06 4.84
C ALA A 25 7.89 3.39 3.34
N LEU A 26 6.79 3.13 2.62
CA LEU A 26 6.65 3.44 1.19
C LEU A 26 6.71 4.94 0.92
N VAL A 27 6.02 5.76 1.72
CA VAL A 27 6.05 7.22 1.61
C VAL A 27 7.46 7.75 1.81
N VAL A 28 8.13 7.32 2.88
CA VAL A 28 9.50 7.74 3.21
C VAL A 28 10.48 7.32 2.11
N ALA A 29 10.40 6.08 1.61
CA ALA A 29 11.25 5.59 0.54
C ALA A 29 11.05 6.37 -0.77
N SER A 30 9.79 6.72 -1.09
CA SER A 30 9.44 7.48 -2.29
C SER A 30 10.05 8.88 -2.28
N TYR A 31 9.96 9.62 -1.17
CA TYR A 31 10.58 10.93 -1.07
C TYR A 31 12.11 10.85 -1.13
N LYS A 32 12.72 9.92 -0.38
CA LYS A 32 14.19 9.73 -0.40
C LYS A 32 14.72 9.43 -1.80
N ILE A 33 14.02 8.62 -2.60
CA ILE A 33 14.49 8.32 -3.95
C ILE A 33 14.29 9.53 -4.88
N ILE A 34 13.18 10.25 -4.78
CA ILE A 34 12.93 11.48 -5.57
C ILE A 34 14.04 12.50 -5.32
N ASP A 35 14.43 12.71 -4.06
CA ASP A 35 15.51 13.64 -3.73
C ASP A 35 16.82 13.25 -4.40
N ARG A 36 17.08 11.95 -4.54
CA ARG A 36 18.31 11.44 -5.14
C ARG A 36 18.30 11.41 -6.67
N ILE A 37 17.17 11.05 -7.29
CA ILE A 37 17.12 10.78 -8.74
C ILE A 37 16.39 11.86 -9.53
N GLY A 38 15.67 12.77 -8.88
CA GLY A 38 14.91 13.84 -9.53
C GLY A 38 15.81 14.81 -10.29
N LYS A 39 15.38 15.24 -11.48
CA LYS A 39 16.14 16.17 -12.34
C LYS A 39 16.35 17.54 -11.68
N GLN A 40 15.42 17.97 -10.82
CA GLN A 40 15.54 19.20 -10.02
C GLN A 40 16.74 19.16 -9.06
N ASN A 41 17.25 17.97 -8.73
CA ASN A 41 18.43 17.78 -7.89
C ASN A 41 19.65 17.26 -8.68
N GLY A 42 19.66 17.43 -10.01
CA GLY A 42 20.75 16.97 -10.88
C GLY A 42 20.72 15.47 -11.20
N GLY A 43 19.66 14.76 -10.82
CA GLY A 43 19.44 13.36 -11.18
C GLY A 43 18.97 13.17 -12.63
N LYS A 44 18.75 11.92 -13.03
CA LYS A 44 18.32 11.54 -14.40
C LYS A 44 16.81 11.33 -14.55
N GLY A 45 16.06 11.41 -13.45
CA GLY A 45 14.70 10.89 -13.36
C GLY A 45 14.67 9.37 -13.13
N GLY A 46 13.47 8.79 -13.22
CA GLY A 46 13.29 7.34 -13.08
C GLY A 46 11.84 6.94 -12.87
N VAL A 47 11.61 5.74 -12.35
CA VAL A 47 10.26 5.22 -12.08
C VAL A 47 10.15 4.72 -10.64
N ILE A 48 9.03 5.01 -10.00
CA ILE A 48 8.62 4.44 -8.72
C ILE A 48 7.37 3.60 -8.97
N VAL A 49 7.37 2.36 -8.49
CA VAL A 49 6.22 1.47 -8.51
C VAL A 49 5.84 1.14 -7.07
N ASN A 50 4.62 1.54 -6.69
CA ASN A 50 4.06 1.36 -5.37
C ASN A 50 3.09 0.17 -5.36
N MET A 51 3.30 -0.77 -4.45
CA MET A 51 2.41 -1.93 -4.29
C MET A 51 1.21 -1.59 -3.43
N ALA A 52 0.09 -1.31 -4.10
CA ALA A 52 -1.22 -1.15 -3.50
C ALA A 52 -1.94 -2.51 -3.41
N SER A 53 -3.25 -2.53 -3.64
CA SER A 53 -4.11 -3.72 -3.60
C SER A 53 -5.45 -3.37 -4.26
N ILE A 54 -6.23 -4.37 -4.69
CA ILE A 54 -7.66 -4.18 -4.97
C ILE A 54 -8.39 -3.54 -3.78
N ALA A 55 -7.95 -3.84 -2.54
CA ALA A 55 -8.42 -3.24 -1.30
C ALA A 55 -8.08 -1.74 -1.15
N GLY A 56 -7.29 -1.17 -2.07
CA GLY A 56 -7.02 0.26 -2.14
C GLY A 56 -7.97 1.04 -3.06
N ILE A 57 -8.90 0.33 -3.72
CA ILE A 57 -9.94 0.91 -4.58
C ILE A 57 -11.33 0.32 -4.30
N ALA A 58 -11.41 -0.82 -3.63
CA ALA A 58 -12.63 -1.48 -3.19
C ALA A 58 -12.61 -1.67 -1.67
N SER A 59 -13.79 -1.90 -1.09
CA SER A 59 -13.95 -2.23 0.32
C SER A 59 -13.57 -3.69 0.60
N GLY A 60 -13.36 -4.01 1.88
CA GLY A 60 -13.03 -5.35 2.34
C GLY A 60 -13.14 -5.45 3.86
N ILE A 61 -12.86 -6.64 4.38
CA ILE A 61 -13.07 -6.99 5.80
C ILE A 61 -11.89 -6.63 6.71
N SER A 62 -10.87 -5.99 6.15
CA SER A 62 -9.59 -5.66 6.80
C SER A 62 -9.45 -4.13 6.86
N PRO A 63 -10.08 -3.44 7.83
CA PRO A 63 -10.23 -1.98 7.80
C PRO A 63 -8.90 -1.21 7.77
N VAL A 64 -7.91 -1.58 8.58
CA VAL A 64 -6.60 -0.90 8.61
C VAL A 64 -5.81 -1.25 7.36
N TYR A 65 -5.82 -2.52 6.93
CA TYR A 65 -5.19 -2.89 5.65
C TYR A 65 -5.80 -2.12 4.48
N CYS A 66 -7.13 -2.07 4.36
CA CYS A 66 -7.86 -1.28 3.36
C CYS A 66 -7.49 0.19 3.42
N ALA A 67 -7.45 0.80 4.61
CA ALA A 67 -7.07 2.20 4.79
C ALA A 67 -5.64 2.46 4.31
N THR A 68 -4.67 1.60 4.67
CA THR A 68 -3.28 1.75 4.20
C THR A 68 -3.19 1.62 2.68
N LYS A 69 -3.90 0.68 2.05
CA LYS A 69 -3.86 0.49 0.60
C LYS A 69 -4.59 1.60 -0.17
N HIS A 70 -5.65 2.18 0.38
CA HIS A 70 -6.25 3.42 -0.14
C HIS A 70 -5.26 4.59 -0.03
N GLY A 71 -4.55 4.70 1.10
CA GLY A 71 -3.48 5.66 1.31
C GLY A 71 -2.38 5.55 0.26
N VAL A 72 -1.95 4.34 -0.10
CA VAL A 72 -0.95 4.12 -1.16
C VAL A 72 -1.47 4.58 -2.53
N VAL A 73 -2.73 4.28 -2.87
CA VAL A 73 -3.35 4.72 -4.15
C VAL A 73 -3.44 6.25 -4.20
N GLY A 74 -3.96 6.88 -3.15
CA GLY A 74 -4.08 8.33 -3.04
C GLY A 74 -2.72 9.02 -3.10
N PHE A 75 -1.77 8.54 -2.29
CA PHE A 75 -0.39 9.03 -2.29
C PHE A 75 0.24 8.92 -3.68
N THR A 76 0.13 7.78 -4.35
CA THR A 76 0.74 7.58 -5.67
C THR A 76 0.16 8.55 -6.72
N ARG A 77 -1.16 8.70 -6.75
CA ARG A 77 -1.83 9.63 -7.68
C ARG A 77 -1.39 11.07 -7.44
N THR A 78 -1.39 11.52 -6.19
CA THR A 78 -1.01 12.89 -5.84
C THR A 78 0.49 13.12 -6.03
N LEU A 79 1.34 12.16 -5.69
CA LEU A 79 2.79 12.25 -5.88
C LEU A 79 3.16 12.38 -7.36
N GLN A 80 2.49 11.63 -8.25
CA GLN A 80 2.68 11.78 -9.70
C GLN A 80 2.30 13.19 -10.18
N LEU A 81 1.24 13.79 -9.65
CA LEU A 81 0.85 15.16 -10.02
C LEU A 81 1.89 16.19 -9.56
N SER A 82 2.36 16.08 -8.33
CA SER A 82 3.33 17.04 -7.76
C SER A 82 4.75 16.86 -8.29
N TYR A 83 5.20 15.62 -8.50
CA TYR A 83 6.59 15.31 -8.82
C TYR A 83 6.81 14.81 -10.25
N GLY A 84 5.77 14.63 -11.07
CA GLY A 84 5.94 14.20 -12.47
C GLY A 84 6.88 15.08 -13.29
N VAL A 85 6.87 16.38 -13.00
CA VAL A 85 7.74 17.39 -13.65
C VAL A 85 9.23 17.21 -13.34
N THR A 86 9.56 16.42 -12.31
CA THR A 86 10.95 16.11 -11.92
C THR A 86 11.61 15.05 -12.80
N GLY A 87 10.88 14.51 -13.78
CA GLY A 87 11.33 13.37 -14.56
C GLY A 87 11.20 12.03 -13.83
N VAL A 88 10.55 11.99 -12.67
CA VAL A 88 10.20 10.76 -11.96
C VAL A 88 8.74 10.41 -12.27
N ARG A 89 8.51 9.21 -12.81
CA ARG A 89 7.18 8.63 -12.99
C ARG A 89 6.82 7.79 -11.78
N VAL A 90 5.58 7.87 -11.31
CA VAL A 90 5.09 7.13 -10.15
C VAL A 90 3.85 6.34 -10.58
N LEU A 91 3.87 5.04 -10.32
CA LEU A 91 2.82 4.10 -10.70
C LEU A 91 2.37 3.30 -9.48
N ALA A 92 1.09 2.96 -9.42
CA ALA A 92 0.56 2.01 -8.45
C ALA A 92 0.13 0.73 -9.17
N ILE A 93 0.42 -0.42 -8.57
CA ILE A 93 -0.15 -1.70 -8.98
C ILE A 93 -1.13 -2.14 -7.89
N CYS A 94 -2.35 -2.53 -8.30
CA CYS A 94 -3.41 -2.99 -7.41
C CYS A 94 -3.75 -4.46 -7.72
N PRO A 95 -2.95 -5.44 -7.25
CA PRO A 95 -3.29 -6.85 -7.44
C PRO A 95 -4.58 -7.21 -6.73
N SER A 96 -5.33 -8.13 -7.33
CA SER A 96 -6.39 -8.86 -6.62
C SER A 96 -5.80 -10.05 -5.86
N PHE A 97 -6.67 -10.92 -5.32
CA PHE A 97 -6.29 -12.14 -4.63
C PHE A 97 -5.24 -12.93 -5.42
N THR A 98 -4.09 -13.13 -4.80
CA THR A 98 -2.94 -13.83 -5.39
C THR A 98 -2.52 -14.93 -4.42
N ASN A 99 -2.25 -16.13 -4.94
CA ASN A 99 -1.84 -17.28 -4.10
C ASN A 99 -0.43 -17.07 -3.52
N THR A 100 -0.35 -16.36 -2.40
CA THR A 100 0.86 -16.10 -1.63
C THR A 100 0.55 -16.22 -0.13
N PRO A 101 1.58 -16.30 0.74
CA PRO A 101 1.37 -16.38 2.18
C PRO A 101 0.57 -15.22 2.78
N ILE A 102 0.53 -14.04 2.15
CA ILE A 102 -0.19 -12.86 2.67
C ILE A 102 -1.70 -13.11 2.79
N ILE A 103 -2.29 -13.88 1.87
CA ILE A 103 -3.72 -14.19 1.90
C ILE A 103 -4.04 -15.13 3.06
N LYS A 104 -3.19 -16.14 3.29
CA LYS A 104 -3.37 -17.09 4.38
C LYS A 104 -3.24 -16.39 5.73
N MET A 105 -2.24 -15.53 5.89
CA MET A 105 -2.04 -14.78 7.13
C MET A 105 -3.12 -13.71 7.32
N GLY A 106 -3.42 -12.91 6.30
CA GLY A 106 -4.42 -11.84 6.40
C GLY A 106 -5.81 -12.36 6.70
N VAL A 107 -6.35 -13.24 5.85
CA VAL A 107 -7.75 -13.70 6.00
C VAL A 107 -7.98 -14.45 7.31
N VAL A 108 -7.03 -15.31 7.73
CA VAL A 108 -7.17 -16.04 9.00
C VAL A 108 -7.11 -15.08 10.18
N ASN A 109 -6.12 -14.20 10.21
CA ASN A 109 -5.96 -13.24 11.31
C ASN A 109 -7.14 -12.28 11.40
N ASP A 110 -7.68 -11.82 10.27
CA ASP A 110 -8.79 -10.88 10.24
C ASP A 110 -10.08 -11.55 10.75
N LEU A 111 -10.35 -12.79 10.35
CA LEU A 111 -11.50 -13.54 10.85
C LEU A 111 -11.35 -13.89 12.34
N GLU A 112 -10.15 -14.20 12.82
CA GLU A 112 -9.89 -14.42 14.24
C GLU A 112 -10.06 -13.14 15.05
N TYR A 113 -9.55 -12.01 14.54
CA TYR A 113 -9.71 -10.70 15.15
C TYR A 113 -11.19 -10.31 15.27
N LEU A 114 -11.97 -10.45 14.20
CA LEU A 114 -13.40 -10.16 14.21
C LEU A 114 -14.17 -11.01 15.22
N LYS A 115 -13.82 -12.30 15.35
CA LYS A 115 -14.41 -13.18 16.38
C LYS A 115 -14.08 -12.74 17.80
N GLN A 116 -12.87 -12.23 18.04
CA GLN A 116 -12.48 -11.68 19.36
C GLN A 116 -13.31 -10.45 19.71
N GLU A 117 -13.67 -9.64 18.71
CA GLU A 117 -14.55 -8.47 18.85
C GLU A 117 -16.06 -8.84 18.89
N GLY A 118 -16.42 -10.12 18.87
CA GLY A 118 -17.81 -10.59 18.92
C GLY A 118 -18.58 -10.46 17.61
N ILE A 119 -17.88 -10.38 16.47
CA ILE A 119 -18.45 -10.28 15.12
C ILE A 119 -18.36 -11.65 14.44
N ASP A 120 -19.45 -12.41 14.50
CA ASP A 120 -19.48 -13.81 14.00
C ASP A 120 -19.82 -13.96 12.51
N THR A 121 -20.37 -12.90 11.88
CA THR A 121 -20.77 -12.92 10.47
C THR A 121 -20.35 -11.62 9.78
N VAL A 122 -19.61 -11.74 8.67
CA VAL A 122 -19.38 -10.62 7.76
C VAL A 122 -20.34 -10.75 6.58
N PRO A 123 -21.08 -9.69 6.20
CA PRO A 123 -22.00 -9.77 5.07
C PRO A 123 -21.29 -10.21 3.79
N ALA A 124 -21.92 -11.10 3.02
CA ALA A 124 -21.32 -11.67 1.81
C ALA A 124 -21.28 -10.69 0.62
N ASP A 125 -21.84 -9.50 0.79
CA ASP A 125 -22.24 -8.55 -0.25
C ASP A 125 -21.60 -7.15 -0.13
N VAL A 126 -20.45 -7.02 0.55
CA VAL A 126 -19.65 -5.78 0.60
C VAL A 126 -18.37 -5.86 -0.21
#